data_AF-A0A359AWK5-F1
#
_entry.id   AF-A0A359AWK5-F1
#
_cell.length_a   1.000
_cell.length_b   1.000
_cell.length_c   1.000
_cell.angle_alpha   90.00
_cell.angle_beta   90.00
_cell.angle_gamma   90.00
#
_symmetry.space_group_name_H-M   'P 1'
#
loop_
_entity.id
_entity.type
_entity.pdbx_description
1 polymer ?
#
loop_
_entity_poly.entity_id
_entity_poly.type
_entity_poly.pdbx_seq_one_letter_code
_entity_poly.pdbx_strand_id
1 'polypeptide(L)' 'RKAVKKMGNIDKMIKDGTFDTLSKREKLQVTRQRAKLEKTLGSIQDLTRIPSALFIVDVMKEQIA' A
#
# COMPACT_ATOMS: atom_id res chain seq x y z
N ARG A 1 -1.55 9.91 -6.72
CA ARG A 1 -0.96 8.89 -5.81
C ARG A 1 -1.47 9.05 -4.35
N LYS A 2 -2.78 9.03 -4.11
CA LYS A 2 -3.34 9.21 -2.76
C LYS A 2 -3.23 7.95 -1.90
N ALA A 3 -3.43 6.77 -2.50
CA ALA A 3 -3.40 5.49 -1.80
C ALA A 3 -1.98 5.09 -1.32
N VAL A 4 -0.95 5.23 -2.17
CA VAL A 4 0.46 4.99 -1.80
C VAL A 4 0.92 5.97 -0.70
N LYS A 5 0.51 7.24 -0.79
CA LYS A 5 0.77 8.23 0.27
C LYS A 5 0.12 7.83 1.60
N LYS A 6 -1.10 7.29 1.57
CA LYS A 6 -1.80 6.81 2.76
C LYS A 6 -1.09 5.61 3.39
N MET A 7 -0.61 4.68 2.56
CA MET A 7 0.21 3.54 3.01
C MET A 7 1.48 4.02 3.71
N GLY A 8 2.25 4.92 3.09
CA GLY A 8 3.46 5.48 3.70
C GLY A 8 3.20 6.28 4.98
N ASN A 9 2.06 6.96 5.10
CA ASN A 9 1.67 7.62 6.35
C ASN A 9 1.40 6.62 7.49
N ILE A 10 0.78 5.48 7.18
CA ILE A 10 0.54 4.42 8.18
C ILE A 10 1.88 3.83 8.64
N ASP A 11 2.82 3.60 7.72
CA ASP A 11 4.15 3.10 8.09
C ASP A 11 4.94 4.09 8.95
N LYS A 12 4.81 5.41 8.68
CA LYS A 12 5.37 6.45 9.55
C LYS A 12 4.77 6.42 10.94
N MET A 13 3.43 6.36 11.05
CA MET A 13 2.75 6.26 12.34
C MET A 13 3.18 5.04 13.16
N ILE A 14 3.49 3.91 12.50
CA ILE A 14 4.02 2.71 13.14
C ILE A 14 5.45 2.96 13.64
N LYS A 15 6.31 3.58 12.83
CA LYS A 15 7.70 3.88 13.21
C LYS A 15 7.81 4.94 14.30
N ASP A 16 6.95 5.95 14.27
CA ASP A 16 6.95 7.09 15.19
C ASP A 16 6.26 6.75 16.52
N GLY A 17 5.75 5.52 16.70
CA GLY A 17 5.12 5.06 17.95
C GLY A 17 3.71 5.62 18.21
N THR A 18 3.20 6.53 17.36
CA THR A 18 1.82 7.04 17.44
C THR A 18 0.78 5.95 17.19
N PHE A 19 1.18 4.87 16.52
CA PHE A 19 0.34 3.68 16.40
C PHE A 19 0.01 3.09 17.77
N ASP A 20 0.92 3.18 18.74
CA ASP A 20 0.74 2.52 20.03
C ASP A 20 -0.25 3.20 20.97
N THR A 21 -0.51 4.49 20.77
CA THR A 21 -1.49 5.27 21.52
C THR A 21 -2.93 4.99 21.10
N LEU A 22 -3.15 4.24 20.01
CA LEU A 22 -4.48 3.89 19.51
C LEU A 22 -5.15 2.77 20.31
N SER A 23 -6.48 2.78 20.36
CA SER A 23 -7.23 1.69 20.98
C SER A 23 -7.08 0.37 20.18
N LYS A 24 -7.27 -0.79 20.83
CA LYS A 24 -7.16 -2.11 20.18
C LYS A 24 -8.02 -2.23 18.92
N ARG A 25 -9.21 -1.61 18.93
CA ARG A 25 -10.14 -1.61 17.80
C ARG A 25 -9.61 -0.79 16.62
N GLU A 26 -9.06 0.40 16.89
CA GLU A 26 -8.48 1.27 15.86
C GLU A 26 -7.20 0.66 15.30
N LYS A 27 -6.34 0.10 16.15
CA LYS A 27 -5.16 -0.69 15.73
C LYS A 27 -5.56 -1.78 14.74
N LEU A 28 -6.60 -2.56 15.06
CA LEU A 28 -7.08 -3.63 14.18
C LEU A 28 -7.56 -3.09 12.81
N GLN A 29 -8.29 -1.97 12.79
CA GLN A 29 -8.74 -1.37 11.54
C GLN A 29 -7.57 -0.85 10.70
N VAL A 30 -6.61 -0.18 11.32
CA VAL A 30 -5.41 0.36 10.65
C VAL A 30 -4.55 -0.78 10.10
N THR A 31 -4.33 -1.86 10.86
CA THR A 31 -3.58 -3.04 10.40
C THR A 31 -4.25 -3.72 9.21
N ARG A 32 -5.58 -3.89 9.24
CA ARG A 32 -6.33 -4.47 8.10
C ARG A 32 -6.25 -3.56 6.87
N GLN A 33 -6.35 -2.25 7.06
CA GLN A 33 -6.21 -1.30 5.97
C GLN A 33 -4.80 -1.32 5.36
N ARG A 34 -3.76 -1.40 6.20
CA ARG A 34 -2.35 -1.55 5.76
C ARG A 34 -2.17 -2.83 4.95
N ALA A 35 -2.63 -3.97 5.47
CA ALA A 35 -2.51 -5.26 4.78
C ALA A 35 -3.22 -5.28 3.41
N LYS A 36 -4.38 -4.62 3.30
CA LYS A 36 -5.10 -4.47 2.03
C LYS A 36 -4.29 -3.63 1.04
N LEU A 37 -3.74 -2.50 1.49
CA LEU A 37 -2.93 -1.62 0.65
C LEU A 37 -1.65 -2.30 0.19
N GLU A 38 -0.96 -3.01 1.09
CA GLU A 38 0.25 -3.80 0.79
C GLU A 38 -0.01 -4.81 -0.33
N LYS A 39 -1.07 -5.62 -0.20
CA LYS A 39 -1.41 -6.64 -1.21
C LYS A 39 -1.64 -6.05 -2.60
N THR A 40 -2.18 -4.84 -2.68
CA THR A 40 -2.54 -4.20 -3.96
C THR A 40 -1.47 -3.28 -4.52
N LEU A 41 -0.66 -2.65 -3.66
CA LEU A 41 0.22 -1.55 -4.03
C LEU A 41 1.67 -1.76 -3.60
N GLY A 42 2.01 -2.85 -2.91
CA GLY A 42 3.37 -3.11 -2.42
C GLY A 42 4.39 -3.17 -3.56
N SER A 43 4.03 -3.76 -4.70
CA SER A 43 4.87 -3.83 -5.89
C SER A 43 5.11 -2.49 -6.59
N ILE A 44 4.26 -1.48 -6.34
CA ILE A 44 4.39 -0.13 -6.93
C ILE A 44 4.76 0.93 -5.90
N GLN A 45 5.05 0.54 -4.65
CA GLN A 45 5.38 1.46 -3.57
C GLN A 45 6.68 2.22 -3.84
N ASP A 46 7.66 1.54 -4.42
CA ASP A 46 8.99 2.12 -4.73
C ASP A 46 9.02 2.85 -6.08
N LEU A 47 7.91 2.87 -6.83
CA LEU A 47 7.82 3.59 -8.10
C LEU A 47 7.73 5.10 -7.86
N THR A 48 8.88 5.75 -7.88
CA THR A 48 9.00 7.22 -7.86
C THR A 48 8.60 7.83 -9.20
N ARG A 49 8.85 7.14 -10.32
CA ARG A 49 8.51 7.57 -11.69
C ARG A 49 7.65 6.53 -12.41
N ILE A 50 6.90 6.97 -13.41
CA ILE A 50 6.17 6.07 -14.32
C ILE A 50 7.21 5.23 -15.09
N PRO A 51 7.05 3.90 -15.16
CA PRO A 51 7.98 3.05 -15.88
C PRO A 51 7.96 3.35 -17.38
N SER A 52 9.10 3.21 -18.04
CA SER A 52 9.23 3.46 -19.49
C SER A 52 8.83 2.26 -20.34
N ALA A 53 8.71 1.07 -19.74
CA ALA A 53 8.27 -0.16 -20.39
C ALA A 53 7.51 -1.03 -19.38
N LEU A 54 6.57 -1.83 -19.89
CA LEU A 54 5.76 -2.77 -19.12
C LEU A 54 5.96 -4.18 -19.70
N PHE A 55 6.07 -5.17 -18.83
CA PHE A 55 6.12 -6.58 -19.21
C PHE A 55 4.87 -7.26 -18.67
N ILE A 56 4.01 -7.74 -19.57
CA ILE A 56 2.71 -8.35 -19.25
C ILE A 56 2.83 -9.85 -19.53
N VAL A 57 2.43 -10.68 -18.56
CA VAL A 57 2.36 -12.13 -18.70
C VAL A 57 0.89 -12.52 -18.76
N ASP A 58 0.52 -13.35 -19.74
CA ASP A 58 -0.87 -13.80 -19.99
C ASP A 58 -1.86 -12.66 -20.35
N VAL A 59 -1.79 -12.24 -21.61
CA VAL A 59 -2.62 -11.16 -22.19
C VAL A 59 -4.13 -11.43 -22.16
N MET A 60 -4.56 -12.70 -22.04
CA MET A 60 -5.98 -13.05 -22.03
C MET A 60 -6.65 -12.80 -20.67
N LYS A 61 -5.90 -12.89 -19.56
CA LYS A 61 -6.42 -12.60 -18.21
C LYS A 61 -6.25 -11.15 -17.79
N GLU A 62 -5.31 -10.42 -18.38
CA GLU A 62 -4.87 -9.09 -17.95
C GLU A 62 -5.40 -7.93 -18.83
N GLN A 63 -6.55 -8.09 -19.53
CA GLN A 63 -7.09 -7.07 -20.47
C GLN A 63 -7.35 -5.67 -19.88
N ILE A 64 -7.37 -5.54 -18.55
CA ILE A 64 -7.71 -4.29 -17.83
C ILE A 64 -6.47 -3.74 -17.08
N ALA A 65 -5.32 -4.40 -17.19
CA ALA A 65 -4.10 -4.04 -16.46
C ALA A 65 -3.27 -2.97 -17.18
#